data_AF-A0A0F9QKP6-F1
#
_entry.id   AF-A0A0F9QKP6-F1
#
_cell.length_a   1.000
_cell.length_b   1.000
_cell.length_c   1.000
_cell.angle_alpha   90.00
_cell.angle_beta   90.00
_cell.angle_gamma   90.00
#
_symmetry.space_group_name_H-M   'P 1'
#
loop_
_entity.id
_entity.type
_entity.pdbx_description
1 polymer ?
#
loop_
_entity_poly.entity_id
_entity_poly.type
_entity_poly.pdbx_seq_one_letter_code
_entity_poly.pdbx_strand_id
1 'polypeptide(L)'
;MKVTPAFTANIENSDTFIVLSLPFTFDSGPFAVRQAIDKALLGIPEKLIVPLTMFTDGDMLAPSPTTDWGTASSATPTKVAPSFPLGLRVLRVTASGDAGYALTNDIPVEENKSYYLEVTGMIASTGVAADAGTLQLIDVTNGNASITLDNSAIDRFEPEVLANGGVTMPSGCEQVHVRLAATLNGDIIDWSNLILYKNGTQEFLVQDRAEVDRLGQLFVMQGTAWRTREPVEIGHDLEQRPSGIWVYHTDAPISGRALFYEEFRKAAALGTTLTNSTGVPKEEIAAIAAWILLEPLLSDTRWSGFARKAMGDAALVRTKYKAQRTTVRRVAKSVPLLEM
;
A
#
# COMPACT_ATOMS: atom_id res chain seq x y z
N MET A 1 38.84 -19.18 8.59
CA MET A 1 38.72 -17.77 8.20
C MET A 1 37.67 -17.12 9.09
N LYS A 2 38.07 -16.30 10.06
CA LYS A 2 37.14 -15.59 10.96
C LYS A 2 36.61 -14.37 10.20
N VAL A 3 35.32 -14.37 9.86
CA VAL A 3 34.62 -13.18 9.38
C VAL A 3 33.98 -12.53 10.59
N THR A 4 34.58 -11.43 11.05
CA THR A 4 33.97 -10.56 12.08
C THR A 4 32.85 -9.77 11.41
N PRO A 5 31.61 -9.79 11.92
CA PRO A 5 30.55 -8.95 11.37
C PRO A 5 30.88 -7.47 11.69
N ALA A 6 31.03 -6.67 10.64
CA ALA A 6 31.13 -5.22 10.77
C ALA A 6 29.70 -4.65 10.82
N PHE A 7 29.24 -4.30 12.03
CA PHE A 7 28.10 -3.41 12.18
C PHE A 7 28.60 -1.99 11.92
N THR A 8 28.29 -1.44 10.74
CA THR A 8 28.74 -0.10 10.31
C THR A 8 27.84 1.04 10.77
N ALA A 9 26.77 0.76 11.51
CA ALA A 9 25.99 1.80 12.17
C ALA A 9 26.70 2.25 13.45
N ASN A 10 26.88 3.57 13.63
CA ASN A 10 27.29 4.11 14.92
C ASN A 10 26.28 3.65 15.98
N ILE A 11 26.76 2.94 16.99
CA ILE A 11 25.95 2.50 18.13
C ILE A 11 25.64 3.75 18.95
N GLU A 12 24.37 4.13 19.03
CA GLU A 12 23.95 5.22 19.91
C GLU A 12 24.17 4.79 21.38
N ASN A 13 24.78 5.70 22.15
CA ASN A 13 25.41 5.45 23.46
C ASN A 13 24.41 5.13 24.61
N SER A 14 23.14 4.85 24.29
CA SER A 14 22.05 4.62 25.24
C SER A 14 21.44 3.21 25.19
N ASP A 15 21.80 2.38 24.22
CA ASP A 15 21.22 1.05 24.10
C ASP A 15 21.91 0.05 25.06
N THR A 16 21.11 -0.55 25.96
CA THR A 16 21.60 -1.57 26.90
C THR A 16 21.54 -2.94 26.23
N PHE A 17 22.69 -3.52 25.87
CA PHE A 17 22.76 -4.86 25.26
C PHE A 17 23.17 -5.92 26.29
N ILE A 18 22.56 -7.11 26.18
CA ILE A 18 23.05 -8.31 26.86
C ILE A 18 24.10 -8.96 25.95
N VAL A 19 25.37 -8.88 26.35
CA VAL A 19 26.44 -9.62 25.69
C VAL A 19 26.33 -11.09 26.12
N LEU A 20 25.92 -11.96 25.20
CA LEU A 20 25.94 -13.40 25.41
C LEU A 20 27.40 -13.87 25.38
N SER A 21 28.06 -13.95 26.53
CA SER A 21 29.51 -14.18 26.64
C SER A 21 29.92 -15.63 26.92
N LEU A 22 29.02 -16.60 26.75
CA LEU A 22 29.34 -18.02 26.85
C LEU A 22 29.52 -18.62 25.44
N PRO A 23 30.35 -19.65 25.24
CA PRO A 23 30.39 -20.37 23.97
C PRO A 23 29.04 -21.06 23.77
N PHE A 24 28.13 -20.43 23.04
CA PHE A 24 26.93 -21.06 22.51
C PHE A 24 27.11 -21.21 21.01
N THR A 25 26.75 -22.38 20.51
CA THR A 25 26.55 -22.63 19.08
C THR A 25 25.06 -22.85 18.91
N PHE A 26 24.41 -22.05 18.08
CA PHE A 26 23.05 -22.36 17.67
C PHE A 26 23.08 -23.57 16.75
N ASP A 27 22.10 -24.46 16.89
CA ASP A 27 21.99 -25.67 16.05
C ASP A 27 21.94 -25.36 14.55
N SER A 28 21.49 -24.15 14.19
CA SER A 28 21.44 -23.63 12.81
C SER A 28 22.72 -22.92 12.34
N GLY A 29 23.79 -22.96 13.12
CA GLY A 29 25.12 -22.45 12.73
C GLY A 29 25.23 -20.92 12.76
N PRO A 30 26.19 -20.32 12.00
CA PRO A 30 26.54 -18.90 12.10
C PRO A 30 25.43 -17.94 11.63
N PHE A 31 24.37 -18.46 10.99
CA PHE A 31 23.26 -17.67 10.47
C PHE A 31 22.00 -17.72 11.34
N ALA A 32 22.05 -18.36 12.51
CA ALA A 32 20.88 -18.57 13.36
C ALA A 32 20.15 -17.28 13.75
N VAL A 33 20.89 -16.20 14.07
CA VAL A 33 20.30 -14.89 14.39
C VAL A 33 19.55 -14.31 13.19
N ARG A 34 20.16 -14.36 12.00
CA ARG A 34 19.52 -13.90 10.76
C ARG A 34 18.25 -14.72 10.46
N GLN A 35 18.33 -16.04 10.56
CA GLN A 35 17.17 -16.92 10.37
C GLN A 35 16.06 -16.64 11.38
N ALA A 36 16.39 -16.34 12.64
CA ALA A 36 15.41 -16.00 13.67
C ALA A 36 14.73 -14.65 13.37
N ILE A 37 15.48 -13.66 12.87
CA ILE A 37 14.95 -12.38 12.43
C ILE A 37 14.04 -12.56 11.20
N ASP A 38 14.47 -13.32 10.19
CA ASP A 38 13.67 -13.60 9.00
C ASP A 38 12.37 -14.34 9.38
N LYS A 39 12.43 -15.31 10.29
CA LYS A 39 11.25 -16.01 10.82
C LYS A 39 10.34 -15.08 11.64
N ALA A 40 10.92 -14.15 12.40
CA ALA A 40 10.15 -13.17 13.16
C ALA A 40 9.40 -12.22 12.22
N LEU A 41 10.07 -11.73 11.17
CA LEU A 41 9.46 -10.90 10.13
C LEU A 41 8.32 -11.62 9.42
N LEU A 42 8.50 -12.89 9.05
CA LEU A 42 7.42 -13.70 8.48
C LEU A 42 6.21 -13.87 9.42
N GLY A 43 6.40 -13.71 10.72
CA GLY A 43 5.37 -13.84 11.75
C GLY A 43 4.61 -12.55 12.07
N ILE A 44 5.10 -11.39 11.61
CA ILE A 44 4.47 -10.07 11.79
C ILE A 44 3.98 -9.58 10.42
N PRO A 45 2.65 -9.53 10.18
CA PRO A 45 2.16 -8.94 8.95
C PRO A 45 2.47 -7.45 8.90
N GLU A 46 2.81 -6.98 7.72
CA GLU A 46 2.82 -5.55 7.42
C GLU A 46 1.41 -5.14 7.01
N LYS A 47 0.83 -4.21 7.78
CA LYS A 47 -0.49 -3.67 7.52
C LYS A 47 -0.38 -2.48 6.59
N LEU A 48 -1.22 -2.46 5.56
CA LEU A 48 -1.34 -1.35 4.64
C LEU A 48 -2.81 -0.99 4.45
N ILE A 49 -3.09 0.30 4.33
CA ILE A 49 -4.43 0.81 3.97
C ILE A 49 -4.34 1.24 2.51
N VAL A 50 -5.16 0.61 1.67
CA VAL A 50 -5.13 0.80 0.22
C VAL A 50 -6.51 1.25 -0.28
N PRO A 51 -6.57 2.14 -1.29
CA PRO A 51 -7.82 2.57 -1.89
C PRO A 51 -8.52 1.41 -2.59
N LEU A 52 -9.84 1.41 -2.52
CA LEU A 52 -10.67 0.53 -3.33
C LEU A 52 -11.14 1.30 -4.55
N THR A 53 -10.83 0.76 -5.74
CA THR A 53 -11.04 1.47 -7.01
C THR A 53 -11.33 0.48 -8.13
N MET A 54 -12.05 0.92 -9.17
CA MET A 54 -12.34 0.13 -10.37
C MET A 54 -11.12 -0.02 -11.30
N PHE A 55 -10.02 0.66 -11.02
CA PHE A 55 -8.83 0.69 -11.86
C PHE A 55 -7.65 -0.06 -11.24
N THR A 56 -7.00 -0.94 -12.00
CA THR A 56 -5.80 -1.68 -11.56
C THR A 56 -4.65 -0.72 -11.23
N ASP A 57 -3.91 -0.94 -10.13
CA ASP A 57 -2.78 -0.07 -9.74
C ASP A 57 -3.17 1.40 -9.43
N GLY A 58 -4.45 1.67 -9.14
CA GLY A 58 -4.88 3.01 -8.68
C GLY A 58 -4.25 3.46 -7.36
N ASP A 59 -3.76 2.55 -6.52
CA ASP A 59 -3.01 2.93 -5.31
C ASP A 59 -1.52 3.21 -5.54
N MET A 60 -1.07 2.98 -6.77
CA MET A 60 0.28 3.18 -7.24
C MET A 60 1.36 2.26 -6.68
N LEU A 61 1.00 1.21 -5.93
CA LEU A 61 1.95 0.44 -5.15
C LEU A 61 2.72 -0.61 -5.95
N ALA A 62 2.34 -0.92 -7.18
CA ALA A 62 3.08 -1.87 -8.00
C ALA A 62 4.55 -1.41 -8.16
N PRO A 63 5.55 -2.28 -7.91
CA PRO A 63 6.96 -1.88 -7.87
C PRO A 63 7.53 -1.48 -9.24
N SER A 64 7.01 -2.06 -10.31
CA SER A 64 7.34 -1.79 -11.73
C SER A 64 6.65 -2.90 -12.55
N PRO A 65 6.24 -2.66 -13.81
CA PRO A 65 6.28 -1.42 -14.60
C PRO A 65 4.98 -0.57 -14.50
N THR A 66 4.96 0.61 -15.14
CA THR A 66 3.77 1.47 -15.29
C THR A 66 2.79 0.95 -16.36
N THR A 67 2.69 -0.36 -16.57
CA THR A 67 1.93 -0.96 -17.70
C THR A 67 0.44 -0.72 -17.62
N ASP A 68 -0.10 -0.50 -16.43
CA ASP A 68 -1.50 -0.13 -16.25
C ASP A 68 -1.78 1.34 -16.62
N TRP A 69 -0.72 2.13 -16.80
CA TRP A 69 -0.77 3.55 -17.13
C TRP A 69 -0.35 3.79 -18.57
N GLY A 70 -1.30 4.23 -19.39
CA GLY A 70 -1.02 4.81 -20.70
C GLY A 70 -0.28 6.15 -20.57
N THR A 71 0.38 6.56 -21.65
CA THR A 71 1.20 7.77 -21.69
C THR A 71 0.96 8.60 -22.92
N ALA A 72 0.92 9.92 -22.74
CA ALA A 72 1.15 10.85 -23.84
C ALA A 72 2.64 10.91 -24.17
N SER A 73 2.98 11.22 -25.42
CA SER A 73 4.36 11.45 -25.86
C SER A 73 5.05 12.63 -25.14
N SER A 74 4.27 13.51 -24.50
CA SER A 74 4.73 14.68 -23.74
C SER A 74 4.91 14.42 -22.24
N ALA A 75 4.90 13.17 -21.78
CA ALA A 75 5.18 12.86 -20.37
C ALA A 75 5.92 11.54 -20.17
N THR A 76 6.64 11.45 -19.06
CA THR A 76 7.27 10.22 -18.58
C THR A 76 6.73 9.88 -17.19
N PRO A 77 5.80 8.92 -17.05
CA PRO A 77 5.41 8.40 -15.76
C PRO A 77 6.45 7.45 -15.23
N THR A 78 6.71 7.53 -13.93
CA THR A 78 7.63 6.64 -13.23
C THR A 78 7.06 6.28 -11.86
N LYS A 79 7.40 5.09 -11.37
CA LYS A 79 7.10 4.70 -9.99
C LYS A 79 8.22 5.18 -9.08
N VAL A 80 7.88 6.00 -8.09
CA VAL A 80 8.86 6.56 -7.14
C VAL A 80 8.67 5.90 -5.79
N ALA A 81 9.79 5.45 -5.20
CA ALA A 81 9.80 4.76 -3.91
C ALA A 81 9.16 5.62 -2.80
N PRO A 82 8.65 4.99 -1.73
CA PRO A 82 8.03 5.71 -0.62
C PRO A 82 8.90 6.84 -0.06
N SER A 83 8.34 8.04 0.03
CA SER A 83 8.98 9.20 0.66
C SER A 83 7.97 10.05 1.41
N PHE A 84 8.42 10.76 2.44
CA PHE A 84 7.62 11.80 3.08
C PHE A 84 7.30 12.90 2.04
N PRO A 85 6.08 13.48 2.04
CA PRO A 85 4.98 13.32 2.99
C PRO A 85 3.99 12.17 2.71
N LEU A 86 3.94 11.62 1.50
CA LEU A 86 2.93 10.61 1.13
C LEU A 86 3.17 9.23 1.77
N GLY A 87 4.42 8.91 2.12
CA GLY A 87 4.77 7.74 2.92
C GLY A 87 4.63 6.39 2.20
N LEU A 88 4.10 6.39 0.98
CA LEU A 88 3.92 5.23 0.12
C LEU A 88 4.51 5.50 -1.27
N ARG A 89 4.63 4.44 -2.08
CA ARG A 89 5.05 4.56 -3.47
C ARG A 89 4.02 5.39 -4.24
N VAL A 90 4.50 6.21 -5.16
CA VAL A 90 3.68 7.14 -5.94
C VAL A 90 3.92 6.95 -7.44
N LEU A 91 3.00 7.45 -8.25
CA LEU A 91 3.20 7.66 -9.67
C LEU A 91 3.65 9.10 -9.90
N ARG A 92 4.90 9.28 -10.33
CA ARG A 92 5.43 10.58 -10.73
C ARG A 92 5.19 10.79 -12.21
N VAL A 93 4.53 11.87 -12.57
CA VAL A 93 4.38 12.35 -13.95
C VAL A 93 5.34 13.52 -14.15
N THR A 94 6.32 13.35 -15.03
CA THR A 94 7.22 14.42 -15.47
C THR A 94 6.83 14.85 -16.87
N ALA A 95 6.38 16.10 -17.03
CA ALA A 95 6.06 16.66 -18.34
C ALA A 95 7.34 16.95 -19.14
N SER A 96 7.41 16.42 -20.37
CA SER A 96 8.43 16.75 -21.37
C SER A 96 7.90 17.70 -22.46
N GLY A 97 6.64 18.11 -22.34
CA GLY A 97 5.97 19.14 -23.12
C GLY A 97 4.70 19.58 -22.39
N ASP A 98 4.03 20.62 -22.89
CA ASP A 98 2.80 21.11 -22.27
C ASP A 98 1.71 20.03 -22.24
N ALA A 99 0.89 20.05 -21.18
CA ALA A 99 -0.16 19.08 -20.91
C ALA A 99 0.34 17.62 -20.98
N GLY A 100 1.47 17.33 -20.34
CA GLY A 100 1.97 15.97 -20.18
C GLY A 100 1.13 15.18 -19.17
N TYR A 101 0.77 13.92 -19.47
CA TYR A 101 -0.06 13.12 -18.54
C TYR A 101 0.23 11.62 -18.56
N ALA A 102 -0.14 10.98 -17.46
CA ALA A 102 -0.44 9.54 -17.41
C ALA A 102 -1.95 9.34 -17.46
N LEU A 103 -2.41 8.23 -18.04
CA LEU A 103 -3.83 7.91 -18.16
C LEU A 103 -4.11 6.47 -17.76
N THR A 104 -5.29 6.21 -17.21
CA THR A 104 -5.77 4.85 -16.96
C THR A 104 -6.18 4.16 -18.25
N ASN A 105 -6.13 2.83 -18.30
CA ASN A 105 -6.87 2.05 -19.31
C ASN A 105 -8.38 2.38 -19.32
N ASP A 106 -9.09 1.94 -20.36
CA ASP A 106 -10.55 2.10 -20.49
C ASP A 106 -11.27 1.55 -19.25
N ILE A 107 -11.99 2.41 -18.54
CA ILE A 107 -12.81 2.03 -17.40
C ILE A 107 -14.27 2.03 -17.86
N PRO A 108 -14.97 0.88 -17.83
CA PRO A 108 -16.37 0.83 -18.21
C PRO A 108 -17.22 1.59 -17.20
N VAL A 109 -18.14 2.40 -17.72
CA VAL A 109 -19.10 3.18 -16.92
C VAL A 109 -20.49 3.08 -17.53
N GLU A 110 -21.49 3.47 -16.74
CA GLU A 110 -22.87 3.59 -17.20
C GLU A 110 -23.23 5.06 -17.43
N GLU A 111 -23.80 5.36 -18.59
CA GLU A 111 -24.30 6.69 -18.91
C GLU A 111 -25.36 7.16 -17.89
N ASN A 112 -25.42 8.47 -17.65
CA ASN A 112 -26.36 9.10 -16.72
C ASN A 112 -26.27 8.57 -15.26
N LYS A 113 -25.18 7.89 -14.90
CA LYS A 113 -24.93 7.47 -13.52
C LYS A 113 -23.87 8.33 -12.86
N SER A 114 -23.99 8.46 -11.54
CA SER A 114 -23.06 9.20 -10.71
C SER A 114 -21.93 8.30 -10.22
N TYR A 115 -20.71 8.83 -10.24
CA TYR A 115 -19.49 8.17 -9.77
C TYR A 115 -18.76 9.05 -8.77
N TYR A 116 -18.06 8.39 -7.86
CA TYR A 116 -17.09 9.02 -6.97
C TYR A 116 -15.71 8.95 -7.62
N LEU A 117 -15.02 10.08 -7.71
CA LEU A 117 -13.63 10.16 -8.19
C LEU A 117 -12.78 10.91 -7.17
N GLU A 118 -11.66 10.33 -6.77
CA GLU A 118 -10.69 10.99 -5.91
C GLU A 118 -9.27 10.60 -6.30
N VAL A 119 -8.33 11.53 -6.18
CA VAL A 119 -6.89 11.22 -6.18
C VAL A 119 -6.19 12.14 -5.17
N THR A 120 -5.06 11.69 -4.65
CA THR A 120 -4.14 12.56 -3.90
C THR A 120 -2.98 12.93 -4.82
N GLY A 121 -2.58 14.20 -4.86
CA GLY A 121 -1.36 14.58 -5.56
C GLY A 121 -0.58 15.69 -4.86
N MET A 122 0.64 15.93 -5.31
CA MET A 122 1.49 17.03 -4.86
C MET A 122 2.49 17.43 -5.94
N ILE A 123 2.87 18.71 -5.95
CA ILE A 123 4.02 19.15 -6.74
C ILE A 123 5.29 18.53 -6.14
N ALA A 124 6.06 17.86 -6.99
CA ALA A 124 7.26 17.14 -6.62
C ALA A 124 8.54 17.79 -7.15
N SER A 125 8.43 18.83 -7.99
CA SER A 125 9.60 19.59 -8.39
C SER A 125 10.13 20.43 -7.23
N THR A 126 11.38 20.87 -7.37
CA THR A 126 12.04 21.80 -6.43
C THR A 126 12.30 23.15 -7.11
N GLY A 127 11.63 23.40 -8.24
CA GLY A 127 11.85 24.57 -9.09
C GLY A 127 11.19 25.84 -8.55
N VAL A 128 11.57 26.96 -9.15
CA VAL A 128 10.99 28.30 -8.87
C VAL A 128 9.72 28.55 -9.68
N ALA A 129 9.43 27.71 -10.69
CA ALA A 129 8.23 27.82 -11.49
C ALA A 129 6.99 27.40 -10.70
N ALA A 130 5.85 28.02 -11.00
CA ALA A 130 4.56 27.62 -10.48
C ALA A 130 4.10 26.36 -11.23
N ASP A 131 4.65 25.22 -10.83
CA ASP A 131 4.18 23.92 -11.32
C ASP A 131 2.69 23.75 -11.00
N ALA A 132 1.95 23.08 -11.88
CA ALA A 132 0.55 22.79 -11.63
C ALA A 132 0.19 21.38 -12.08
N GLY A 133 -0.57 20.67 -11.24
CA GLY A 133 -1.16 19.38 -11.58
C GLY A 133 -2.63 19.53 -11.94
N THR A 134 -3.12 18.72 -12.89
CA THR A 134 -4.55 18.66 -13.21
C THR A 134 -5.05 17.22 -13.25
N LEU A 135 -6.12 16.92 -12.51
CA LEU A 135 -6.94 15.72 -12.64
C LEU A 135 -8.00 15.96 -13.72
N GLN A 136 -8.13 15.02 -14.65
CA GLN A 136 -9.18 15.07 -15.67
C GLN A 136 -9.90 13.73 -15.74
N LEU A 137 -11.19 13.78 -16.05
CA LEU A 137 -11.97 12.61 -16.42
C LEU A 137 -12.41 12.79 -17.88
N ILE A 138 -12.14 11.79 -18.71
CA ILE A 138 -12.31 11.87 -20.16
C ILE A 138 -13.30 10.80 -20.61
N ASP A 139 -14.34 11.20 -21.32
CA ASP A 139 -15.29 10.32 -22.01
C ASP A 139 -14.65 9.80 -23.31
N VAL A 140 -14.27 8.52 -23.29
CA VAL A 140 -13.58 7.87 -24.42
C VAL A 140 -14.57 7.55 -25.54
N THR A 141 -15.81 7.22 -25.18
CA THR A 141 -16.87 6.86 -26.14
C THR A 141 -17.19 8.03 -27.07
N ASN A 142 -17.23 9.25 -26.53
CA ASN A 142 -17.63 10.46 -27.26
C ASN A 142 -16.43 11.32 -27.70
N GLY A 143 -15.40 10.69 -28.24
CA GLY A 143 -14.28 11.39 -28.88
C GLY A 143 -13.30 12.05 -27.91
N ASN A 144 -13.12 11.49 -26.71
CA ASN A 144 -12.25 12.00 -25.65
C ASN A 144 -12.71 13.37 -25.10
N ALA A 145 -14.02 13.58 -24.95
CA ALA A 145 -14.56 14.80 -24.37
C ALA A 145 -14.23 14.88 -22.86
N SER A 146 -13.86 16.07 -22.38
CA SER A 146 -13.61 16.27 -20.95
C SER A 146 -14.92 16.30 -20.18
N ILE A 147 -15.00 15.55 -19.10
CA ILE A 147 -16.07 15.62 -18.10
C ILE A 147 -15.64 16.61 -17.02
N THR A 148 -16.54 17.54 -16.68
CA THR A 148 -16.27 18.57 -15.68
C THR A 148 -16.13 17.98 -14.28
N LEU A 149 -15.11 18.44 -13.55
CA LEU A 149 -14.83 18.08 -12.16
C LEU A 149 -14.88 19.35 -11.30
N ASP A 150 -15.40 19.22 -10.07
CA ASP A 150 -15.50 20.32 -9.11
C ASP A 150 -14.14 20.66 -8.50
N ASN A 151 -13.29 19.65 -8.31
CA ASN A 151 -11.95 19.80 -7.76
C ASN A 151 -10.94 19.01 -8.61
N SER A 152 -10.07 19.72 -9.31
CA SER A 152 -9.19 19.15 -10.33
C SER A 152 -7.77 19.69 -10.34
N ALA A 153 -7.45 20.76 -9.62
CA ALA A 153 -6.14 21.41 -9.74
C ALA A 153 -5.30 21.23 -8.47
N ILE A 154 -3.99 21.08 -8.67
CA ILE A 154 -2.96 21.07 -7.63
C ILE A 154 -2.05 22.26 -7.86
N ASP A 155 -1.83 23.03 -6.80
CA ASP A 155 -0.94 24.21 -6.84
C ASP A 155 0.06 24.24 -5.67
N ARG A 156 0.18 23.15 -4.89
CA ARG A 156 1.03 23.10 -3.70
C ARG A 156 2.05 21.97 -3.69
N PHE A 157 3.13 22.22 -2.96
CA PHE A 157 4.16 21.25 -2.59
C PHE A 157 3.76 20.34 -1.42
N GLU A 158 2.53 20.46 -0.92
CA GLU A 158 1.96 19.57 0.08
C GLU A 158 0.92 18.65 -0.57
N PRO A 159 0.65 17.45 -0.02
CA PRO A 159 -0.40 16.59 -0.53
C PRO A 159 -1.78 17.24 -0.49
N GLU A 160 -2.45 17.22 -1.63
CA GLU A 160 -3.79 17.71 -1.84
C GLU A 160 -4.70 16.57 -2.29
N VAL A 161 -5.94 16.57 -1.77
CA VAL A 161 -6.96 15.58 -2.13
C VAL A 161 -7.93 16.24 -3.11
N LEU A 162 -7.98 15.70 -4.32
CA LEU A 162 -8.89 16.13 -5.38
C LEU A 162 -10.11 15.23 -5.40
N ALA A 163 -11.06 15.49 -4.50
CA ALA A 163 -12.29 14.69 -4.36
C ALA A 163 -13.46 15.27 -5.14
N ASN A 164 -14.13 14.43 -5.92
CA ASN A 164 -15.32 14.75 -6.71
C ASN A 164 -16.43 13.74 -6.35
N GLY A 165 -17.37 14.18 -5.50
CA GLY A 165 -18.31 13.31 -4.82
C GLY A 165 -19.39 12.67 -5.69
N GLY A 166 -19.69 13.25 -6.85
CA GLY A 166 -20.89 12.93 -7.62
C GLY A 166 -20.81 13.21 -9.11
N VAL A 167 -19.66 12.95 -9.74
CA VAL A 167 -19.46 13.17 -11.18
C VAL A 167 -20.47 12.34 -11.96
N THR A 168 -21.30 13.00 -12.77
CA THR A 168 -22.35 12.32 -13.55
C THR A 168 -21.85 12.05 -14.96
N MET A 169 -21.90 10.78 -15.40
CA MET A 169 -21.51 10.42 -16.76
C MET A 169 -22.52 10.98 -17.76
N PRO A 170 -22.06 11.63 -18.85
CA PRO A 170 -22.94 12.11 -19.92
C PRO A 170 -23.75 10.99 -20.58
N SER A 171 -24.79 11.35 -21.33
CA SER A 171 -25.49 10.39 -22.18
C SER A 171 -24.57 9.89 -23.29
N GLY A 172 -24.64 8.59 -23.58
CA GLY A 172 -23.78 7.89 -24.54
C GLY A 172 -22.38 7.60 -24.01
N CYS A 173 -22.05 7.92 -22.76
CA CYS A 173 -20.75 7.60 -22.16
C CYS A 173 -20.76 6.17 -21.62
N GLU A 174 -19.94 5.30 -22.21
CA GLU A 174 -19.81 3.89 -21.82
C GLU A 174 -18.41 3.57 -21.25
N GLN A 175 -17.43 4.44 -21.53
CA GLN A 175 -16.04 4.27 -21.12
C GLN A 175 -15.40 5.60 -20.77
N VAL A 176 -14.57 5.60 -19.73
CA VAL A 176 -13.79 6.77 -19.31
C VAL A 176 -12.31 6.46 -19.09
N HIS A 177 -11.48 7.48 -19.21
CA HIS A 177 -10.12 7.52 -18.66
C HIS A 177 -10.01 8.56 -17.57
N VAL A 178 -9.20 8.28 -16.56
CA VAL A 178 -8.69 9.32 -15.66
C VAL A 178 -7.31 9.73 -16.15
N ARG A 179 -7.09 11.03 -16.37
CA ARG A 179 -5.77 11.60 -16.67
C ARG A 179 -5.21 12.33 -15.47
N LEU A 180 -3.96 12.02 -15.18
CA LEU A 180 -3.14 12.64 -14.14
C LEU A 180 -2.08 13.49 -14.87
N ALA A 181 -2.34 14.79 -14.96
CA ALA A 181 -1.59 15.69 -15.82
C ALA A 181 -0.65 16.60 -15.02
N ALA A 182 0.50 16.86 -15.61
CA ALA A 182 1.41 17.94 -15.31
C ALA A 182 1.19 19.02 -16.39
N THR A 183 0.93 20.26 -15.97
CA THR A 183 0.27 21.25 -16.83
C THR A 183 1.23 21.86 -17.85
N LEU A 184 2.42 22.24 -17.42
CA LEU A 184 3.43 22.87 -18.26
C LEU A 184 4.64 21.96 -18.47
N ASN A 185 5.38 22.20 -19.54
CA ASN A 185 6.65 21.51 -19.76
C ASN A 185 7.61 21.69 -18.57
N GLY A 186 8.13 20.58 -18.04
CA GLY A 186 9.02 20.54 -16.89
C GLY A 186 8.33 20.34 -15.54
N ASP A 187 7.00 20.49 -15.47
CA ASP A 187 6.24 20.22 -14.26
C ASP A 187 6.41 18.76 -13.82
N ILE A 188 6.58 18.55 -12.51
CA ILE A 188 6.72 17.23 -11.91
C ILE A 188 5.68 17.06 -10.82
N ILE A 189 4.74 16.12 -11.01
CA ILE A 189 3.64 15.89 -10.08
C ILE A 189 3.66 14.44 -9.60
N ASP A 190 3.62 14.24 -8.29
CA ASP A 190 3.47 12.94 -7.66
C ASP A 190 2.00 12.67 -7.34
N TRP A 191 1.48 11.52 -7.77
CA TRP A 191 0.10 11.10 -7.60
C TRP A 191 0.02 9.80 -6.79
N SER A 192 -1.00 9.69 -5.95
CA SER A 192 -1.31 8.49 -5.17
C SER A 192 -2.82 8.33 -4.94
N ASN A 193 -3.25 7.12 -4.61
CA ASN A 193 -4.60 6.81 -4.17
C ASN A 193 -5.72 7.25 -5.14
N LEU A 194 -5.63 6.86 -6.42
CA LEU A 194 -6.71 7.05 -7.38
C LEU A 194 -7.88 6.10 -7.07
N ILE A 195 -9.02 6.69 -6.74
CA ILE A 195 -10.28 6.04 -6.45
C ILE A 195 -11.30 6.43 -7.51
N LEU A 196 -11.88 5.44 -8.18
CA LEU A 196 -13.07 5.63 -9.00
C LEU A 196 -14.04 4.47 -8.73
N TYR A 197 -15.28 4.77 -8.38
CA TYR A 197 -16.33 3.77 -8.27
C TYR A 197 -17.73 4.38 -8.46
N LYS A 198 -18.71 3.56 -8.83
CA LYS A 198 -20.11 3.99 -9.03
C LYS A 198 -20.78 4.33 -7.69
N ASN A 199 -21.35 5.52 -7.56
CA ASN A 199 -22.13 5.89 -6.38
C ASN A 199 -23.34 4.97 -6.21
N GLY A 200 -23.62 4.60 -4.96
CA GLY A 200 -24.72 3.71 -4.60
C GLY A 200 -24.44 2.22 -4.81
N THR A 201 -23.19 1.84 -5.10
CA THR A 201 -22.80 0.42 -5.12
C THR A 201 -22.57 -0.11 -3.71
N GLN A 202 -22.75 -1.42 -3.56
CA GLN A 202 -22.46 -2.17 -2.33
C GLN A 202 -21.40 -3.24 -2.54
N GLU A 203 -21.09 -3.57 -3.81
CA GLU A 203 -20.09 -4.57 -4.15
C GLU A 203 -18.83 -3.90 -4.68
N PHE A 204 -17.69 -4.37 -4.17
CA PHE A 204 -16.41 -3.76 -4.39
C PHE A 204 -15.34 -4.83 -4.60
N LEU A 205 -14.82 -4.91 -5.83
CA LEU A 205 -13.78 -5.87 -6.18
C LEU A 205 -12.44 -5.46 -5.58
N VAL A 206 -11.75 -6.44 -5.01
CA VAL A 206 -10.39 -6.27 -4.47
C VAL A 206 -9.38 -6.56 -5.56
N GLN A 207 -8.34 -5.73 -5.66
CA GLN A 207 -7.26 -5.94 -6.61
C GLN A 207 -6.49 -7.22 -6.28
N ASP A 208 -6.21 -8.05 -7.28
CA ASP A 208 -5.46 -9.29 -7.09
C ASP A 208 -3.95 -9.00 -7.01
N ARG A 209 -3.36 -9.23 -5.84
CA ARG A 209 -1.93 -9.01 -5.59
C ARG A 209 -1.25 -10.24 -5.01
N ALA A 210 -0.09 -10.60 -5.55
CA ALA A 210 0.62 -11.80 -5.15
C ALA A 210 1.21 -11.70 -3.74
N GLU A 211 1.55 -10.48 -3.30
CA GLU A 211 2.16 -10.18 -2.01
C GLU A 211 1.17 -10.09 -0.84
N VAL A 212 -0.13 -10.01 -1.14
CA VAL A 212 -1.19 -9.87 -0.13
C VAL A 212 -1.60 -11.25 0.38
N ASP A 213 -1.38 -11.48 1.67
CA ASP A 213 -1.70 -12.74 2.34
C ASP A 213 -3.11 -12.73 2.95
N ARG A 214 -3.53 -11.57 3.49
CA ARG A 214 -4.81 -11.43 4.20
C ARG A 214 -5.46 -10.08 3.93
N LEU A 215 -6.79 -10.05 4.03
CA LEU A 215 -7.64 -8.88 3.87
C LEU A 215 -8.35 -8.56 5.19
N GLY A 216 -8.42 -7.28 5.53
CA GLY A 216 -8.97 -6.80 6.79
C GLY A 216 -10.19 -5.91 6.65
N GLN A 217 -10.23 -4.91 7.51
CA GLN A 217 -11.35 -3.98 7.65
C GLN A 217 -11.52 -3.09 6.41
N LEU A 218 -12.74 -2.60 6.23
CA LEU A 218 -13.12 -1.64 5.20
C LEU A 218 -13.45 -0.28 5.87
N PHE A 219 -12.97 0.81 5.27
CA PHE A 219 -13.07 2.15 5.83
C PHE A 219 -13.59 3.15 4.81
N VAL A 220 -14.35 4.11 5.30
CA VAL A 220 -14.53 5.39 4.61
C VAL A 220 -13.61 6.43 5.25
N MET A 221 -12.99 7.28 4.44
CA MET A 221 -12.22 8.40 4.98
C MET A 221 -13.15 9.58 5.29
N GLN A 222 -13.14 10.05 6.53
CA GLN A 222 -13.78 11.30 6.94
C GLN A 222 -12.81 12.47 6.81
N GLY A 223 -13.33 13.64 6.45
CA GLY A 223 -12.52 14.84 6.20
C GLY A 223 -12.14 15.00 4.73
N THR A 224 -11.95 16.26 4.32
CA THR A 224 -11.69 16.66 2.92
C THR A 224 -10.24 17.02 2.65
N ALA A 225 -9.46 17.33 3.69
CA ALA A 225 -8.06 17.69 3.58
C ALA A 225 -7.16 16.51 3.99
N TRP A 226 -6.05 16.30 3.29
CA TRP A 226 -5.11 15.20 3.51
C TRP A 226 -4.70 15.02 4.98
N ARG A 227 -4.37 16.11 5.68
CA ARG A 227 -3.86 16.08 7.07
C ARG A 227 -4.88 15.68 8.13
N THR A 228 -6.17 15.84 7.83
CA THR A 228 -7.26 15.65 8.80
C THR A 228 -8.13 14.46 8.43
N ARG A 229 -7.65 13.56 7.55
CA ARG A 229 -8.42 12.39 7.16
C ARG A 229 -8.34 11.33 8.23
N GLU A 230 -9.50 10.86 8.66
CA GLU A 230 -9.62 9.79 9.64
C GLU A 230 -10.35 8.59 9.01
N PRO A 231 -9.76 7.39 9.06
CA PRO A 231 -10.44 6.19 8.62
C PRO A 231 -11.54 5.83 9.61
N VAL A 232 -12.76 5.67 9.12
CA VAL A 232 -13.90 5.17 9.90
C VAL A 232 -14.33 3.84 9.33
N GLU A 233 -14.23 2.81 10.17
CA GLU A 233 -14.64 1.45 9.82
C GLU A 233 -16.14 1.42 9.48
N ILE A 234 -16.47 0.63 8.45
CA ILE A 234 -17.86 0.38 8.06
C ILE A 234 -18.14 -1.12 8.07
N GLY A 235 -19.40 -1.46 8.34
CA GLY A 235 -19.88 -2.83 8.29
C GLY A 235 -19.75 -3.40 6.87
N HIS A 236 -19.20 -4.61 6.80
CA HIS A 236 -18.97 -5.31 5.56
C HIS A 236 -18.90 -6.82 5.76
N ASP A 237 -19.21 -7.53 4.69
CA ASP A 237 -18.88 -8.93 4.48
C ASP A 237 -17.82 -9.06 3.38
N LEU A 238 -17.02 -10.12 3.44
CA LEU A 238 -15.97 -10.40 2.47
C LEU A 238 -16.16 -11.79 1.87
N GLU A 239 -16.35 -11.84 0.55
CA GLU A 239 -16.58 -13.08 -0.21
C GLU A 239 -15.43 -13.37 -1.17
N GLN A 240 -14.99 -14.63 -1.24
CA GLN A 240 -14.15 -15.09 -2.34
C GLN A 240 -15.02 -15.78 -3.39
N ARG A 241 -15.09 -15.21 -4.59
CA ARG A 241 -15.79 -15.80 -5.73
C ARG A 241 -15.06 -17.05 -6.24
N PRO A 242 -15.73 -17.95 -6.98
CA PRO A 242 -15.10 -19.14 -7.57
C PRO A 242 -13.89 -18.85 -8.47
N SER A 243 -13.81 -17.66 -9.05
CA SER A 243 -12.64 -17.17 -9.81
C SER A 243 -11.40 -16.87 -8.95
N GLY A 244 -11.53 -16.96 -7.63
CA GLY A 244 -10.51 -16.57 -6.65
C GLY A 244 -10.46 -15.07 -6.35
N ILE A 245 -11.30 -14.26 -7.00
CA ILE A 245 -11.41 -12.81 -6.79
C ILE A 245 -12.16 -12.54 -5.49
N TRP A 246 -11.67 -11.59 -4.70
CA TRP A 246 -12.28 -11.16 -3.45
C TRP A 246 -13.19 -9.96 -3.66
N VAL A 247 -14.32 -9.93 -2.96
CA VAL A 247 -15.33 -8.87 -3.05
C VAL A 247 -15.78 -8.46 -1.66
N TYR A 248 -15.70 -7.16 -1.38
CA TYR A 248 -16.35 -6.58 -0.21
C TYR A 248 -17.82 -6.28 -0.53
N HIS A 249 -18.70 -6.64 0.38
CA HIS A 249 -20.12 -6.31 0.39
C HIS A 249 -20.41 -5.39 1.57
N THR A 250 -20.86 -4.16 1.32
CA THR A 250 -21.19 -3.22 2.38
C THR A 250 -22.63 -3.33 2.83
N ASP A 251 -22.88 -3.15 4.13
CA ASP A 251 -24.23 -3.22 4.73
C ASP A 251 -25.22 -2.22 4.09
N ALA A 252 -24.70 -1.11 3.58
CA ALA A 252 -25.46 -0.05 2.92
C ALA A 252 -24.74 0.45 1.65
N PRO A 253 -25.48 1.01 0.67
CA PRO A 253 -24.90 1.66 -0.51
C PRO A 253 -23.93 2.78 -0.13
N ILE A 254 -22.76 2.80 -0.79
CA ILE A 254 -21.74 3.82 -0.55
C ILE A 254 -21.75 4.86 -1.67
N SER A 255 -21.77 6.13 -1.29
CA SER A 255 -21.71 7.27 -2.20
C SER A 255 -20.88 8.41 -1.62
N GLY A 256 -20.15 9.13 -2.48
CA GLY A 256 -19.52 10.40 -2.11
C GLY A 256 -18.37 10.30 -1.12
N ARG A 257 -17.75 9.13 -0.93
CA ARG A 257 -16.75 8.89 0.12
C ARG A 257 -15.61 8.00 -0.35
N ALA A 258 -14.38 8.39 -0.07
CA ALA A 258 -13.23 7.55 -0.40
C ALA A 258 -13.25 6.26 0.41
N LEU A 259 -13.18 5.12 -0.30
CA LEU A 259 -13.22 3.79 0.27
C LEU A 259 -11.82 3.19 0.29
N PHE A 260 -11.42 2.64 1.43
CA PHE A 260 -10.13 2.00 1.62
C PHE A 260 -10.30 0.68 2.36
N TYR A 261 -9.38 -0.25 2.16
CA TYR A 261 -9.36 -1.52 2.89
C TYR A 261 -7.96 -1.85 3.42
N GLU A 262 -7.92 -2.72 4.41
CA GLU A 262 -6.67 -3.25 4.97
C GLU A 262 -6.14 -4.43 4.14
N GLU A 263 -4.91 -4.29 3.67
CA GLU A 263 -4.09 -5.39 3.19
C GLU A 263 -3.06 -5.77 4.25
N PHE A 264 -2.87 -7.07 4.44
CA PHE A 264 -1.77 -7.59 5.24
C PHE A 264 -0.82 -8.37 4.34
N ARG A 265 0.40 -7.87 4.26
CA ARG A 265 1.48 -8.46 3.48
C ARG A 265 2.40 -9.24 4.41
N LYS A 266 3.04 -10.28 3.86
CA LYS A 266 4.18 -10.87 4.56
C LYS A 266 5.31 -9.85 4.51
N ALA A 267 5.93 -9.56 5.66
CA ALA A 267 7.11 -8.72 5.65
C ALA A 267 8.15 -9.34 4.70
N ALA A 268 8.75 -8.51 3.85
CA ALA A 268 9.86 -8.95 3.02
C ALA A 268 11.00 -9.43 3.95
N ALA A 269 11.62 -10.56 3.62
CA ALA A 269 12.84 -10.98 4.31
C ALA A 269 13.89 -9.88 4.19
N LEU A 270 14.77 -9.73 5.19
CA LEU A 270 15.84 -8.74 5.12
C LEU A 270 16.77 -9.09 3.94
N GLY A 271 16.63 -8.30 2.87
CA GLY A 271 17.56 -8.29 1.75
C GLY A 271 18.98 -7.97 2.22
N THR A 272 19.97 -8.18 1.37
CA THR A 272 21.38 -7.84 1.64
C THR A 272 21.62 -6.34 1.80
N THR A 273 20.64 -5.51 1.45
CA THR A 273 20.62 -4.06 1.66
C THR A 273 19.68 -3.71 2.81
N LEU A 274 20.26 -3.15 3.89
CA LEU A 274 19.57 -2.63 5.08
C LEU A 274 18.80 -1.34 4.80
N THR A 275 18.04 -1.27 3.71
CA THR A 275 17.05 -0.20 3.54
C THR A 275 15.85 -0.55 4.40
N ASN A 276 15.87 -0.08 5.65
CA ASN A 276 14.80 -0.20 6.63
C ASN A 276 13.48 0.32 6.05
N SER A 277 12.66 -0.56 5.47
CA SER A 277 11.33 -0.18 4.98
C SER A 277 10.20 -0.95 5.64
N THR A 278 10.46 -1.80 6.63
CA THR A 278 9.36 -2.46 7.37
C THR A 278 8.76 -1.46 8.35
N GLY A 279 7.45 -1.23 8.29
CA GLY A 279 6.74 -0.39 9.27
C GLY A 279 6.68 -0.95 10.70
N VAL A 280 7.38 -2.07 10.97
CA VAL A 280 7.42 -2.75 12.27
C VAL A 280 8.64 -2.24 13.07
N PRO A 281 8.47 -1.83 14.35
CA PRO A 281 9.59 -1.43 15.20
C PRO A 281 10.63 -2.54 15.34
N LYS A 282 11.91 -2.17 15.27
CA LYS A 282 13.05 -3.10 15.35
C LYS A 282 13.02 -3.92 16.66
N GLU A 283 12.56 -3.32 17.73
CA GLU A 283 12.44 -3.92 19.07
C GLU A 283 11.43 -5.07 19.08
N GLU A 284 10.36 -4.95 18.31
CA GLU A 284 9.28 -5.94 18.24
C GLU A 284 9.72 -7.16 17.42
N ILE A 285 10.46 -6.92 16.34
CA ILE A 285 11.12 -7.99 15.57
C ILE A 285 12.15 -8.70 16.45
N ALA A 286 12.99 -7.94 17.17
CA ALA A 286 14.01 -8.49 18.05
C ALA A 286 13.42 -9.33 19.19
N ALA A 287 12.28 -8.92 19.77
CA ALA A 287 11.60 -9.69 20.82
C ALA A 287 11.15 -11.08 20.32
N ILE A 288 10.54 -11.15 19.13
CA ILE A 288 10.13 -12.44 18.55
C ILE A 288 11.35 -13.27 18.13
N ALA A 289 12.35 -12.64 17.51
CA ALA A 289 13.58 -13.33 17.10
C ALA A 289 14.34 -13.91 18.30
N ALA A 290 14.43 -13.18 19.41
CA ALA A 290 15.05 -13.64 20.65
C ALA A 290 14.32 -14.86 21.21
N TRP A 291 12.98 -14.89 21.18
CA TRP A 291 12.22 -16.08 21.57
C TRP A 291 12.54 -17.28 20.67
N ILE A 292 12.50 -17.12 19.34
CA ILE A 292 12.79 -18.20 18.38
C ILE A 292 14.19 -18.78 18.61
N LEU A 293 15.14 -17.92 18.98
CA LEU A 293 16.53 -18.28 19.19
C LEU A 293 16.76 -19.00 20.54
N LEU A 294 16.03 -18.60 21.59
CA LEU A 294 16.20 -19.10 22.95
C LEU A 294 15.23 -20.23 23.33
N GLU A 295 14.15 -20.43 22.56
CA GLU A 295 13.16 -21.50 22.78
C GLU A 295 13.80 -22.89 22.94
N PRO A 296 14.76 -23.31 22.09
CA PRO A 296 15.43 -24.61 22.27
C PRO A 296 16.20 -24.74 23.60
N LEU A 297 16.56 -23.61 24.22
CA LEU A 297 17.35 -23.55 25.46
C LEU A 297 16.48 -23.45 26.72
N LEU A 298 15.15 -23.57 26.60
CA LEU A 298 14.23 -23.43 27.73
C LEU A 298 14.49 -24.47 28.84
N SER A 299 14.99 -25.64 28.47
CA SER A 299 15.37 -26.72 29.40
C SER A 299 16.74 -26.53 30.05
N ASP A 300 17.59 -25.64 29.52
CA ASP A 300 18.89 -25.32 30.11
C ASP A 300 18.71 -24.30 31.23
N THR A 301 19.04 -24.70 32.46
CA THR A 301 18.87 -23.86 33.65
C THR A 301 19.61 -22.53 33.57
N ARG A 302 20.72 -22.46 32.82
CA ARG A 302 21.50 -21.23 32.60
C ARG A 302 20.77 -20.20 31.73
N TRP A 303 19.96 -20.68 30.79
CA TRP A 303 19.29 -19.85 29.78
C TRP A 303 17.78 -19.71 30.00
N SER A 304 17.19 -20.60 30.79
CA SER A 304 15.74 -20.66 31.04
C SER A 304 15.13 -19.34 31.49
N GLY A 305 15.84 -18.55 32.31
CA GLY A 305 15.39 -17.21 32.72
C GLY A 305 15.29 -16.22 31.55
N PHE A 306 16.31 -16.19 30.69
CA PHE A 306 16.32 -15.35 29.49
C PHE A 306 15.29 -15.83 28.46
N ALA A 307 15.17 -17.15 28.26
CA ALA A 307 14.17 -17.73 27.37
C ALA A 307 12.74 -17.38 27.81
N ARG A 308 12.44 -17.46 29.12
CA ARG A 308 11.12 -17.04 29.66
C ARG A 308 10.86 -15.55 29.51
N LYS A 309 11.87 -14.70 29.71
CA LYS A 309 11.74 -13.26 29.45
C LYS A 309 11.42 -13.00 27.97
N ALA A 310 12.20 -13.61 27.07
CA ALA A 310 11.98 -13.49 25.63
C ALA A 310 10.60 -14.02 25.22
N MET A 311 10.12 -15.09 25.85
CA MET A 311 8.76 -15.61 25.66
C MET A 311 7.70 -14.55 26.01
N GLY A 312 7.85 -13.89 27.17
CA GLY A 312 6.94 -12.83 27.61
C GLY A 312 6.93 -11.63 26.66
N ASP A 313 8.10 -11.14 26.29
CA ASP A 313 8.27 -10.03 25.36
C ASP A 313 7.66 -10.38 23.98
N ALA A 314 7.95 -11.57 23.45
CA ALA A 314 7.37 -12.05 22.20
C ALA A 314 5.85 -12.25 22.29
N ALA A 315 5.31 -12.68 23.44
CA ALA A 315 3.87 -12.84 23.65
C ALA A 315 3.14 -11.48 23.65
N LEU A 316 3.74 -10.44 24.23
CA LEU A 316 3.20 -9.07 24.17
C LEU A 316 3.12 -8.59 22.72
N VAL A 317 4.19 -8.74 21.95
CA VAL A 317 4.22 -8.39 20.52
C VAL A 317 3.18 -9.20 19.74
N ARG A 318 3.13 -10.52 19.93
CA ARG A 318 2.13 -11.39 19.27
C ARG A 318 0.70 -11.01 19.62
N THR A 319 0.45 -10.54 20.84
CA THR A 319 -0.86 -10.07 21.30
C THR A 319 -1.22 -8.75 20.62
N LYS A 320 -0.27 -7.81 20.54
CA LYS A 320 -0.42 -6.54 19.81
C LYS A 320 -0.86 -6.78 18.35
N TYR A 321 -0.23 -7.75 17.69
CA TYR A 321 -0.54 -8.10 16.31
C TYR A 321 -1.66 -9.15 16.17
N LYS A 322 -2.34 -9.55 17.26
CA LYS A 322 -3.39 -10.58 17.23
C LYS A 322 -4.63 -10.15 16.46
N ALA A 323 -5.04 -8.88 16.56
CA ALA A 323 -6.17 -8.35 15.79
C ALA A 323 -5.88 -8.38 14.28
N GLN A 324 -4.62 -8.23 13.88
CA GLN A 324 -4.20 -8.38 12.50
C GLN A 324 -4.21 -9.84 12.03
N ARG A 325 -4.50 -10.81 12.91
CA ARG A 325 -4.65 -12.25 12.62
C ARG A 325 -6.11 -12.70 12.51
N THR A 326 -7.08 -11.88 12.90
CA THR A 326 -8.52 -12.20 12.77
C THR A 326 -9.09 -11.88 11.39
N THR A 327 -8.23 -11.42 10.49
CA THR A 327 -8.46 -11.08 9.08
C THR A 327 -8.63 -12.34 8.22
N VAL A 328 -9.33 -12.24 7.10
CA VAL A 328 -9.58 -13.39 6.21
C VAL A 328 -8.34 -13.70 5.37
N ARG A 329 -7.96 -14.99 5.31
CA ARG A 329 -6.82 -15.46 4.53
C ARG A 329 -7.19 -15.63 3.07
N ARG A 330 -6.40 -15.01 2.18
CA ARG A 330 -6.55 -15.25 0.74
C ARG A 330 -6.12 -16.67 0.44
N VAL A 331 -7.06 -17.50 -0.03
CA VAL A 331 -6.73 -18.82 -0.54
C VAL A 331 -6.14 -18.64 -1.94
N ALA A 332 -5.02 -19.31 -2.21
CA ALA A 332 -4.42 -19.32 -3.54
C ALA A 332 -5.45 -19.80 -4.57
N LYS A 333 -5.47 -19.20 -5.77
CA LYS A 333 -6.31 -19.67 -6.88
C LYS A 333 -6.08 -21.17 -7.07
N SER A 334 -7.09 -21.99 -6.78
CA SER A 334 -7.07 -23.39 -7.16
C SER A 334 -7.15 -23.41 -8.68
N VAL A 335 -6.06 -23.79 -9.35
CA VAL A 335 -6.14 -24.11 -10.78
C VAL A 335 -7.11 -25.28 -10.88
N PRO A 336 -8.24 -25.16 -11.59
CA PRO A 336 -9.09 -26.30 -11.82
C PRO A 336 -8.21 -27.36 -12.50
N LEU A 337 -8.13 -28.55 -11.88
CA LEU A 337 -7.57 -29.71 -12.52
C LEU A 337 -8.37 -29.88 -13.81
N LEU A 338 -7.75 -29.57 -14.95
CA LEU A 338 -8.22 -30.03 -16.24
C LEU A 338 -8.30 -31.55 -16.10
N GLU A 339 -9.52 -32.08 -16.07
CA GLU A 339 -9.76 -33.50 -16.29
C GLU A 339 -9.12 -33.82 -17.64
N MET A 340 -7.99 -34.52 -17.61
CA MET A 340 -7.32 -35.09 -18.78
C MET A 340 -8.03 -36.36 -19.24
#